data_AF-A0A967XQ13-F1
#
_entry.id   AF-A0A967XQ13-F1
#
_cell.length_a   1.000
_cell.length_b   1.000
_cell.length_c   1.000
_cell.angle_alpha   90.00
_cell.angle_beta   90.00
_cell.angle_gamma   90.00
#
_symmetry.space_group_name_H-M   'P 1'
#
loop_
_entity.id
_entity.type
_entity.pdbx_description
1 polymer ?
#
loop_
_entity_poly.entity_id
_entity_poly.type
_entity_poly.pdbx_seq_one_letter_code
_entity_poly.pdbx_strand_id
1 'polypeptide(L)' 'RDLLKIAVIERHRATGNVGVGFVRGFGLQRGAIASTVAHDNHNIVVVGADDSDMMAAARAVAETGGGQAV' A
#
# COMPACT_ATOMS: atom_id res chain seq x y z
N ARG A 1 6.12 -4.43 -18.05
CA ARG A 1 6.10 -2.94 -18.07
C ARG A 1 6.25 -2.48 -16.63
N ASP A 2 7.13 -1.53 -16.33
CA ASP A 2 7.32 -1.01 -14.96
C ASP A 2 6.18 -0.01 -14.63
N LEU A 3 5.00 -0.59 -14.39
CA LEU A 3 3.77 0.11 -14.06
C LEU A 3 3.06 -0.74 -12.99
N LEU A 4 2.91 -0.19 -11.80
CA LEU A 4 2.33 -0.87 -10.63
C LEU A 4 1.09 -0.14 -10.17
N LYS A 5 0.20 -0.87 -9.50
CA LYS A 5 -0.94 -0.27 -8.80
C LYS A 5 -0.44 0.31 -7.49
N ILE A 6 -0.96 1.49 -7.13
CA ILE A 6 -0.81 2.08 -5.80
C ILE A 6 -2.20 2.28 -5.19
N ALA A 7 -2.34 2.02 -3.90
CA ALA A 7 -3.51 2.37 -3.11
C ALA A 7 -3.10 3.12 -1.85
N VAL A 8 -3.87 4.16 -1.51
CA VAL A 8 -3.78 4.94 -0.28
C VAL A 8 -5.09 4.72 0.49
N ILE A 9 -5.02 4.04 1.63
CA ILE A 9 -6.18 3.61 2.42
C ILE A 9 -6.21 4.42 3.71
N GLU A 10 -7.31 5.14 3.92
CA GLU A 10 -7.54 5.91 5.14
C GLU A 10 -7.65 4.98 6.36
N ARG A 11 -6.86 5.23 7.40
CA ARG A 11 -6.73 4.31 8.55
C ARG A 11 -7.05 4.89 9.93
N HIS A 12 -7.37 6.18 10.00
CA HIS A 12 -7.48 6.92 11.26
C HIS A 12 -8.93 7.15 11.69
N ARG A 13 -9.85 7.29 10.74
CA ARG A 13 -11.24 7.67 10.98
C ARG A 13 -12.27 6.67 10.45
N ALA A 14 -11.80 5.53 9.91
CA ALA A 14 -12.67 4.50 9.32
C ALA A 14 -13.64 5.06 8.28
N THR A 15 -13.20 6.05 7.49
CA THR A 15 -14.06 6.71 6.48
C THR A 15 -14.39 5.83 5.29
N GLY A 16 -13.63 4.74 5.08
CA GLY A 16 -13.70 3.92 3.88
C GLY A 16 -13.06 4.57 2.64
N ASN A 17 -12.44 5.75 2.79
CA ASN A 17 -11.78 6.43 1.68
C ASN A 17 -10.55 5.65 1.20
N VAL A 18 -10.51 5.36 -0.09
CA VAL A 18 -9.38 4.74 -0.77
C VAL A 18 -9.06 5.50 -2.05
N GLY A 19 -7.84 6.01 -2.15
CA GLY A 19 -7.31 6.53 -3.42
C GLY A 19 -6.55 5.42 -4.15
N VAL A 20 -6.82 5.22 -5.43
CA VAL A 20 -6.13 4.23 -6.26
C VAL A 20 -5.52 4.92 -7.48
N GLY A 21 -4.34 4.49 -7.89
CA GLY A 21 -3.67 5.00 -9.08
C GLY A 21 -2.60 4.04 -9.61
N PHE A 22 -1.78 4.58 -10.50
CA PHE A 22 -0.63 3.86 -11.06
C PHE A 22 0.67 4.63 -10.82
N VAL A 23 1.74 3.90 -10.55
CA VAL A 23 3.11 4.43 -10.40
C VAL A 23 4.06 3.67 -11.32
N ARG A 24 5.19 4.31 -11.67
CA ARG A 24 6.24 3.75 -12.53
C ARG A 24 7.61 4.06 -11.91
N GLY A 25 8.62 3.26 -12.23
CA GLY A 25 9.99 3.47 -11.76
C GLY A 25 10.37 2.64 -10.53
N PHE A 26 9.56 1.66 -10.14
CA PHE A 26 9.82 0.82 -8.96
C PHE A 26 10.62 -0.45 -9.30
N GLY A 27 10.54 -0.91 -10.55
CA GLY A 27 11.23 -2.14 -10.98
C GLY A 27 10.71 -3.43 -10.34
N LEU A 28 9.67 -3.37 -9.51
CA LEU A 28 9.04 -4.52 -8.89
C LEU A 28 8.28 -5.35 -9.96
N GLN A 29 8.54 -6.65 -10.01
CA GLN A 29 7.90 -7.55 -11.00
C GLN A 29 6.82 -8.46 -10.39
N ARG A 30 6.86 -8.67 -9.07
CA ARG A 30 5.94 -9.47 -8.26
C ARG A 30 5.95 -8.95 -6.82
N GLY A 31 4.95 -9.27 -6.01
CA GLY A 31 4.90 -8.79 -4.63
C GLY A 31 4.28 -7.41 -4.50
N ALA A 32 4.28 -6.93 -3.26
CA ALA A 32 3.85 -5.60 -2.90
C ALA A 32 4.72 -5.05 -1.76
N ILE A 33 4.65 -3.75 -1.55
CA ILE A 33 5.29 -3.06 -0.42
C ILE A 33 4.21 -2.20 0.21
N ALA A 34 4.00 -2.33 1.52
CA ALA A 34 3.10 -1.50 2.29
C ALA A 34 3.85 -0.70 3.36
N SER A 35 3.41 0.53 3.61
CA SER A 35 3.95 1.41 4.65
C SER A 35 2.84 2.21 5.31
N THR A 36 2.94 2.38 6.63
CA THR A 36 2.14 3.38 7.36
C THR A 36 2.94 4.65 7.69
N VAL A 37 4.20 4.70 7.28
CA VAL A 37 5.03 5.90 7.29
C VAL A 37 4.94 6.52 5.90
N ALA A 38 4.04 7.49 5.75
CA ALA A 38 3.72 8.16 4.49
C ALA A 38 3.38 9.62 4.77
N HIS A 39 4.35 10.51 4.53
CA HIS A 39 4.25 11.91 4.89
C HIS A 39 3.16 12.64 4.08
N ASP A 40 2.26 13.43 4.67
CA ASP A 40 2.13 13.76 6.12
C ASP A 40 0.87 13.18 6.78
N ASN A 41 0.05 12.43 6.03
CA ASN A 41 -1.22 11.90 6.57
C ASN A 41 -1.07 10.51 7.21
N HIS A 42 0.02 9.80 6.96
CA HIS A 42 0.31 8.47 7.51
C HIS A 42 -0.83 7.45 7.34
N ASN A 43 -1.54 7.56 6.21
CA ASN A 43 -2.44 6.51 5.74
C ASN A 43 -1.65 5.26 5.31
N ILE A 44 -2.32 4.12 5.15
CA ILE A 44 -1.65 2.93 4.58
C ILE A 44 -1.41 3.22 3.11
N VAL A 45 -0.15 3.20 2.68
CA VAL A 45 0.22 3.26 1.27
C VAL A 45 0.75 1.90 0.87
N VAL A 46 0.18 1.31 -0.18
CA VAL A 46 0.62 0.02 -0.72
C VAL A 46 0.83 0.13 -2.23
N VAL A 47 1.96 -0.39 -2.70
CA VAL A 47 2.32 -0.50 -4.12
C VAL A 47 2.53 -1.97 -4.44
N GLY A 48 1.98 -2.49 -5.54
CA GLY A 48 2.19 -3.89 -5.89
C GLY A 48 1.89 -4.25 -7.35
N ALA A 49 2.35 -5.44 -7.72
CA ALA A 49 2.20 -6.01 -9.06
C ALA A 49 0.83 -6.68 -9.26
N ASP A 50 0.20 -7.15 -8.17
CA ASP A 50 -1.14 -7.74 -8.14
C ASP A 50 -1.87 -7.44 -6.83
N ASP A 51 -3.20 -7.60 -6.85
CA ASP A 51 -4.05 -7.24 -5.72
C ASP A 51 -3.92 -8.19 -4.52
N SER A 52 -3.51 -9.44 -4.75
CA SER A 52 -3.39 -10.42 -3.67
C SER A 52 -2.20 -10.11 -2.77
N ASP A 53 -1.05 -9.80 -3.36
CA ASP A 53 0.16 -9.40 -2.63
C ASP A 53 -0.05 -8.03 -1.97
N MET A 54 -0.73 -7.09 -2.65
CA MET A 54 -1.08 -5.80 -2.05
C MET A 54 -1.97 -5.97 -0.81
N MET A 55 -2.98 -6.84 -0.88
CA MET A 55 -3.85 -7.13 0.26
C MET A 55 -3.07 -7.78 1.40
N ALA A 56 -2.17 -8.72 1.10
CA ALA A 56 -1.33 -9.37 2.10
C ALA A 56 -0.44 -8.37 2.84
N ALA A 57 0.29 -7.51 2.12
CA ALA A 57 1.15 -6.50 2.71
C ALA A 57 0.35 -5.45 3.50
N ALA A 58 -0.79 -5.00 2.99
CA ALA A 58 -1.65 -4.03 3.69
C ALA A 58 -2.25 -4.61 4.99
N ARG A 59 -2.65 -5.90 4.98
CA ARG A 59 -3.12 -6.58 6.19
C ARG A 59 -2.01 -6.77 7.21
N ALA A 60 -0.82 -7.16 6.77
CA ALA A 60 0.32 -7.34 7.67
C ALA A 60 0.61 -6.05 8.48
N VAL A 61 0.67 -4.89 7.83
CA VAL A 61 0.89 -3.62 8.55
C VAL A 61 -0.30 -3.20 9.42
N ALA A 62 -1.52 -3.60 9.08
CA ALA A 62 -2.70 -3.33 9.89
C ALA A 62 -2.72 -4.20 11.16
N GLU A 63 -2.42 -5.49 11.02
CA GLU A 63 -2.36 -6.47 12.11
C GLU A 63 -1.24 -6.17 13.11
N THR A 64 -0.13 -5.59 12.67
CA THR A 64 0.97 -5.15 13.54
C THR A 64 0.75 -3.78 14.17
N GLY A 65 -0.36 -3.09 13.87
CA GLY A 65 -0.66 -1.74 14.36
C GLY A 65 0.08 -0.60 13.62
N GLY A 66 0.85 -0.93 12.59
CA GLY A 66 1.65 -0.02 11.79
C GLY A 66 3.03 -0.60 11.45
N GLY A 67 3.75 0.06 10.54
CA GLY A 67 5.09 -0.34 10.12
C GLY A 67 5.23 -0.45 8.61
N GLN A 68 6.06 -1.40 8.17
CA GLN A 68 6.31 -1.72 6.78
C GLN A 68 6.26 -3.24 6.57
N ALA A 69 5.75 -3.68 5.42
CA ALA A 69 5.70 -5.08 5.03
C ALA A 69 5.99 -5.24 3.54
N VAL A 70 6.57 -6.38 3.16
CA VAL A 70 6.90 -6.78 1.78
C VAL A 70 6.44 -8.22 1.57
#